data_AF-A0A3A5MBY5-F1
#
_entry.id   AF-A0A3A5MBY5-F1
#
_cell.length_a   1.000
_cell.length_b   1.000
_cell.length_c   1.000
_cell.angle_alpha   90.00
_cell.angle_beta   90.00
_cell.angle_gamma   90.00
#
_symmetry.space_group_name_H-M   'P 1'
#
loop_
_entity.id
_entity.type
_entity.pdbx_description
1 polymer ?
#
loop_
_entity_poly.entity_id
_entity_poly.type
_entity_poly.pdbx_seq_one_letter_code
_entity_poly.pdbx_strand_id
1 'polypeptide(L)'
;MQKGGYSPAQVDAALERLEDAFAARERESAARLMGEEAWMEQAQASAQIILARLGRDRGHRFTRTSVFSVGYRRADVDRFAHRLQRYFSEGRPLSVDEVRTAVFRAERGGYREAQVDALLDSVIDVMLAVR
;
A
#
# COMPACT_ATOMS: atom_id res chain seq x y z
N MET A 1 10.00 -25.55 -6.61
CA MET A 1 10.97 -24.50 -6.25
C MET A 1 10.33 -23.15 -6.54
N GLN A 2 9.75 -22.47 -5.54
CA GLN A 2 9.25 -21.10 -5.71
C GLN A 2 10.44 -20.14 -5.65
N LYS A 3 10.80 -19.55 -6.79
CA LYS A 3 11.74 -18.42 -6.86
C LYS A 3 10.91 -17.15 -6.96
N GLY A 4 10.96 -16.30 -5.94
CA GLY A 4 10.40 -14.94 -6.01
C GLY A 4 9.18 -14.69 -5.12
N GLY A 5 9.37 -14.82 -3.82
CA GLY A 5 8.97 -13.77 -2.88
C GLY A 5 7.53 -13.40 -2.62
N TYR A 6 6.54 -14.20 -3.03
CA TYR A 6 5.19 -14.10 -2.53
C TYR A 6 4.33 -15.35 -2.79
N SER A 7 3.33 -15.61 -1.96
CA SER A 7 2.25 -16.58 -2.23
C SER A 7 1.08 -15.81 -2.84
N PRO A 8 0.80 -15.92 -4.16
CA PRO A 8 -0.28 -15.21 -4.86
C PRO A 8 -1.58 -15.12 -4.05
N ALA A 9 -1.94 -16.23 -3.40
CA ALA A 9 -3.12 -16.36 -2.54
C ALA A 9 -3.30 -15.24 -1.49
N GLN A 10 -2.24 -14.70 -0.88
CA GLN A 10 -2.41 -13.64 0.13
C GLN A 10 -2.72 -12.28 -0.53
N VAL A 11 -2.25 -12.02 -1.77
CA VAL A 11 -2.51 -10.75 -2.50
C VAL A 11 -3.93 -10.85 -3.03
N ASP A 12 -4.31 -12.01 -3.56
CA ASP A 12 -5.65 -12.27 -4.05
C ASP A 12 -6.69 -12.04 -2.94
N ALA A 13 -6.47 -12.60 -1.75
CA ALA A 13 -7.34 -12.37 -0.58
C ALA A 13 -7.30 -10.94 -0.04
N ALA A 14 -6.22 -10.18 -0.29
CA ALA A 14 -6.14 -8.77 0.05
C ALA A 14 -6.96 -7.92 -0.92
N LEU A 15 -6.88 -8.26 -2.21
CA LEU A 15 -7.57 -7.58 -3.28
C LEU A 15 -9.08 -7.81 -3.17
N GLU A 16 -9.51 -9.06 -2.98
CA GLU A 16 -10.91 -9.44 -2.80
C GLU A 16 -11.59 -8.62 -1.68
N ARG A 17 -10.98 -8.53 -0.48
CA ARG A 17 -11.55 -7.73 0.61
C ARG A 17 -11.57 -6.24 0.34
N LEU A 18 -10.65 -5.74 -0.48
CA LEU A 18 -10.66 -4.34 -0.85
C LEU A 18 -11.75 -4.06 -1.88
N GLU A 19 -11.98 -4.97 -2.82
CA GLU A 19 -13.10 -4.93 -3.75
C GLU A 19 -14.43 -4.96 -3.02
N ASP A 20 -14.59 -5.81 -2.00
CA ASP A 20 -15.77 -5.81 -1.13
C ASP A 20 -16.00 -4.45 -0.46
N ALA A 21 -14.94 -3.80 0.00
CA ALA A 21 -15.02 -2.50 0.66
C ALA A 21 -15.37 -1.37 -0.33
N PHE A 22 -14.80 -1.40 -1.54
CA PHE A 22 -15.17 -0.48 -2.61
C PHE A 22 -16.61 -0.70 -3.07
N ALA A 23 -17.07 -1.94 -3.19
CA ALA A 23 -18.46 -2.26 -3.56
C ALA A 23 -19.46 -1.82 -2.49
N ALA A 24 -19.12 -1.94 -1.21
CA ALA A 24 -19.92 -1.40 -0.12
C ALA A 24 -20.03 0.13 -0.22
N ARG A 25 -18.92 0.81 -0.51
CA ARG A 25 -18.89 2.26 -0.71
C ARG A 25 -19.68 2.71 -1.94
N GLU A 26 -19.52 2.04 -3.07
CA GLU A 26 -20.23 2.36 -4.32
C GLU A 26 -21.76 2.28 -4.12
N ARG A 27 -22.25 1.30 -3.35
CA ARG A 27 -23.67 1.20 -3.01
C ARG A 27 -24.16 2.40 -2.18
N GLU A 28 -23.34 2.94 -1.29
CA GLU A 28 -23.66 4.16 -0.53
C GLU A 28 -23.62 5.41 -1.43
N SER A 29 -22.72 5.44 -2.41
CA SER A 29 -22.43 6.62 -3.24
C SER A 29 -23.21 6.68 -4.56
N ALA A 30 -23.81 5.57 -5.02
CA ALA A 30 -24.62 5.44 -6.24
C ALA A 30 -25.81 6.43 -6.34
N ALA A 31 -26.06 7.23 -5.30
CA ALA A 31 -26.94 8.39 -5.35
C ALA A 31 -26.32 9.63 -6.04
N ARG A 32 -25.02 9.66 -6.41
CA ARG A 32 -24.30 10.91 -6.73
C ARG A 32 -23.23 10.79 -7.86
N LEU A 33 -23.68 10.86 -9.13
CA LEU A 33 -22.94 11.35 -10.32
C LEU A 33 -21.68 10.60 -10.84
N MET A 34 -21.45 10.75 -12.16
CA MET A 34 -20.34 10.19 -12.99
C MET A 34 -18.90 10.57 -12.58
N GLY A 35 -18.68 11.42 -11.58
CA GLY A 35 -17.34 11.82 -11.11
C GLY A 35 -16.79 10.91 -10.00
N GLU A 36 -17.67 10.35 -9.18
CA GLU A 36 -17.28 9.44 -8.10
C GLU A 36 -16.85 8.07 -8.67
N GLU A 37 -17.53 7.57 -9.72
CA GLU A 37 -17.15 6.31 -10.40
C GLU A 37 -15.71 6.34 -10.94
N ALA A 38 -15.32 7.39 -11.66
CA ALA A 38 -13.96 7.51 -12.21
C ALA A 38 -12.89 7.62 -11.10
N TRP A 39 -13.21 8.28 -9.99
CA TRP A 39 -12.32 8.33 -8.83
C TRP A 39 -12.17 6.95 -8.18
N MET A 40 -13.26 6.20 -8.03
CA MET A 40 -13.25 4.86 -7.47
C MET A 40 -12.47 3.87 -8.33
N GLU A 41 -12.63 3.91 -9.65
CA GLU A 41 -11.84 3.10 -10.59
C GLU A 41 -10.34 3.40 -10.44
N GLN A 42 -9.96 4.68 -10.35
CA GLN A 42 -8.57 5.09 -10.14
C GLN A 42 -8.03 4.61 -8.78
N ALA A 43 -8.86 4.60 -7.74
CA ALA A 43 -8.50 4.09 -6.42
C ALA A 43 -8.31 2.56 -6.43
N GLN A 44 -9.19 1.81 -7.10
CA GLN A 44 -9.06 0.36 -7.25
C GLN A 44 -7.78 -0.01 -8.02
N ALA A 45 -7.50 0.70 -9.12
CA ALA A 45 -6.27 0.51 -9.90
C ALA A 45 -5.00 0.80 -9.06
N SER A 46 -5.01 1.91 -8.30
CA SER A 46 -3.93 2.25 -7.38
C SER A 46 -3.71 1.18 -6.32
N ALA A 47 -4.78 0.60 -5.78
CA ALA A 47 -4.69 -0.43 -4.78
C ALA A 47 -4.06 -1.73 -5.28
N GLN A 48 -4.37 -2.16 -6.52
CA GLN A 48 -3.72 -3.31 -7.13
C GLN A 48 -2.21 -3.11 -7.21
N ILE A 49 -1.76 -1.92 -7.63
CA ILE A 49 -0.33 -1.56 -7.70
C ILE A 49 0.32 -1.57 -6.31
N ILE A 50 -0.37 -1.03 -5.30
CA ILE A 50 0.09 -1.01 -3.91
C ILE A 50 0.25 -2.44 -3.39
N LEU A 51 -0.75 -3.29 -3.54
CA LEU A 51 -0.71 -4.68 -3.08
C LEU A 51 0.40 -5.47 -3.77
N ALA A 52 0.56 -5.32 -5.08
CA ALA A 52 1.65 -5.94 -5.84
C ALA A 52 3.03 -5.46 -5.36
N ARG A 53 3.16 -4.20 -4.94
CA ARG A 53 4.39 -3.65 -4.36
C ARG A 53 4.67 -4.20 -2.96
N LEU A 54 3.67 -4.18 -2.09
CA LEU A 54 3.75 -4.64 -0.71
C LEU A 54 3.97 -6.15 -0.60
N GLY A 55 3.48 -6.91 -1.59
CA GLY A 55 3.66 -8.36 -1.65
C GLY A 55 5.10 -8.82 -1.91
N ARG A 56 6.00 -7.94 -2.35
CA ARG A 56 7.40 -8.32 -2.63
C ARG A 56 8.16 -8.71 -1.36
N ASP A 57 9.19 -9.53 -1.57
CA ASP A 57 10.15 -9.92 -0.54
C ASP A 57 10.68 -8.72 0.25
N ARG A 58 10.87 -8.93 1.56
CA ARG A 58 11.53 -7.95 2.43
C ARG A 58 12.89 -7.60 1.84
N GLY A 59 13.26 -6.33 1.91
CA GLY A 59 14.48 -5.85 1.27
C GLY A 59 14.38 -5.59 -0.24
N HIS A 60 13.30 -6.03 -0.91
CA HIS A 60 13.11 -5.92 -2.38
C HIS A 60 11.83 -5.17 -2.79
N ARG A 61 11.08 -4.63 -1.81
CA ARG A 61 9.87 -3.84 -2.05
C ARG A 61 10.17 -2.56 -2.84
N PHE A 62 11.20 -1.83 -2.42
CA PHE A 62 11.62 -0.58 -3.04
C PHE A 62 13.05 -0.67 -3.57
N THR A 63 13.37 0.20 -4.51
CA THR A 63 14.74 0.35 -4.99
C THR A 63 15.60 0.95 -3.90
N ARG A 64 16.85 0.49 -3.82
CA ARG A 64 17.83 0.97 -2.86
C ARG A 64 18.58 2.17 -3.41
N THR A 65 18.97 3.07 -2.52
CA THR A 65 19.92 4.13 -2.84
C THR A 65 21.34 3.54 -2.98
N SER A 66 22.26 4.34 -3.53
CA SER A 66 23.68 3.96 -3.56
C SER A 66 24.23 3.74 -2.14
N VAL A 67 25.28 2.92 -1.99
CA VAL A 67 25.96 2.69 -0.70
C VAL A 67 26.57 3.96 -0.08
N PHE A 68 26.73 5.00 -0.87
CA PHE A 68 27.19 6.32 -0.44
C PHE A 68 26.06 7.29 -0.10
N SER A 69 24.82 6.94 -0.45
CA SER A 69 23.64 7.75 -0.20
C SER A 69 22.85 7.21 0.99
N VAL A 70 22.13 8.10 1.65
CA VAL A 70 21.18 7.76 2.71
C VAL A 70 19.80 7.58 2.09
N GLY A 71 19.01 6.68 2.66
CA GLY A 71 17.59 6.58 2.42
C GLY A 71 16.89 6.02 3.67
N TYR A 72 15.64 5.62 3.54
CA TYR A 72 14.92 5.05 4.68
C TYR A 72 15.42 3.66 5.07
N ARG A 73 15.48 3.45 6.38
CA ARG A 73 15.87 2.19 7.01
C ARG A 73 14.94 1.08 6.56
N ARG A 74 15.51 0.11 5.86
CA ARG A 74 14.76 -0.95 5.17
C ARG A 74 13.89 -1.73 6.14
N ALA A 75 14.44 -2.03 7.33
CA ALA A 75 13.72 -2.76 8.37
C ALA A 75 12.50 -2.00 8.93
N ASP A 76 12.53 -0.66 8.98
CA ASP A 76 11.40 0.14 9.45
C ASP A 76 10.31 0.21 8.39
N VAL A 77 10.70 0.46 7.13
CA VAL A 77 9.80 0.46 5.99
C VAL A 77 9.14 -0.91 5.79
N ASP A 78 9.91 -2.01 5.81
CA ASP A 78 9.37 -3.36 5.66
C ASP A 78 8.41 -3.73 6.80
N ARG A 79 8.68 -3.27 8.03
CA ARG A 79 7.78 -3.47 9.17
C ARG A 79 6.47 -2.72 8.98
N PHE A 80 6.52 -1.48 8.51
CA PHE A 80 5.31 -0.70 8.23
C PHE A 80 4.53 -1.25 7.04
N ALA A 81 5.23 -1.65 5.98
CA ALA A 81 4.66 -2.31 4.82
C ALA A 81 3.96 -3.64 5.18
N HIS A 82 4.46 -4.36 6.20
CA HIS A 82 3.75 -5.52 6.77
C HIS A 82 2.45 -5.12 7.49
N ARG A 83 2.42 -4.00 8.20
CA ARG A 83 1.18 -3.48 8.82
C ARG A 83 0.15 -3.09 7.76
N LEU A 84 0.58 -2.40 6.72
CA LEU A 84 -0.28 -2.07 5.57
C LEU A 84 -0.86 -3.34 4.93
N GLN A 85 -0.01 -4.35 4.71
CA GLN A 85 -0.48 -5.63 4.18
C GLN A 85 -1.51 -6.29 5.09
N ARG A 86 -1.38 -6.21 6.42
CA ARG A 86 -2.40 -6.74 7.35
C ARG A 86 -3.67 -5.90 7.41
N TYR A 87 -3.59 -4.59 7.22
CA TYR A 87 -4.77 -3.73 7.06
C TYR A 87 -5.58 -4.19 5.86
N PHE A 88 -4.94 -4.23 4.68
CA PHE A 88 -5.58 -4.71 3.45
C PHE A 88 -5.92 -6.20 3.49
N SER A 89 -5.16 -6.99 4.25
CA SER A 89 -5.11 -8.44 4.60
C SER A 89 -6.13 -9.13 5.47
N GLU A 90 -6.41 -8.46 6.56
CA GLU A 90 -7.07 -9.05 7.73
C GLU A 90 -8.10 -8.04 8.26
N GLY A 91 -8.25 -6.87 7.62
CA GLY A 91 -9.06 -5.77 8.14
C GLY A 91 -8.53 -5.21 9.45
N ARG A 92 -7.23 -5.41 9.76
CA ARG A 92 -6.66 -4.87 10.99
C ARG A 92 -6.76 -3.35 10.98
N PRO A 93 -7.18 -2.71 12.09
CA PRO A 93 -7.32 -1.26 12.12
C PRO A 93 -5.98 -0.58 11.86
N LEU A 94 -5.99 0.36 10.92
CA LEU A 94 -4.93 1.30 10.64
C LEU A 94 -5.61 2.59 10.18
N SER A 95 -5.25 3.71 10.79
CA SER A 95 -5.82 5.01 10.44
C SER A 95 -5.00 5.71 9.36
N VAL A 96 -5.66 6.62 8.62
CA VAL A 96 -4.97 7.50 7.65
C VAL A 96 -3.91 8.36 8.34
N ASP A 97 -4.16 8.79 9.57
CA ASP A 97 -3.22 9.60 10.36
C ASP A 97 -1.93 8.82 10.69
N GLU A 98 -2.04 7.54 11.05
CA GLU A 98 -0.88 6.67 11.25
C GLU A 98 -0.03 6.48 9.98
N VAL A 99 -0.64 6.53 8.80
CA VAL A 99 0.10 6.48 7.53
C VAL A 99 0.80 7.82 7.24
N ARG A 100 0.09 8.94 7.43
CA ARG A 100 0.65 10.30 7.24
C ARG A 100 1.80 10.62 8.19
N THR A 101 1.72 10.11 9.42
CA THR A 101 2.71 10.37 10.47
C THR A 101 3.79 9.30 10.56
N ALA A 102 3.84 8.35 9.61
CA ALA A 102 4.83 7.29 9.60
C ALA A 102 6.24 7.88 9.40
N VAL A 103 7.12 7.65 10.37
CA VAL A 103 8.52 8.09 10.30
C VAL A 103 9.45 6.89 10.21
N PHE A 104 10.40 6.97 9.27
CA PHE A 104 11.45 5.97 9.09
C PHE A 104 12.81 6.56 9.44
N ARG A 105 13.64 5.80 10.17
CA ARG A 105 15.01 6.21 10.45
C ARG A 105 15.84 6.19 9.16
N ALA A 106 16.93 6.94 9.13
CA ALA A 106 17.90 6.93 8.05
C ALA A 106 18.79 5.66 8.08
N GLU A 107 19.15 5.14 6.90
CA GLU A 107 20.10 4.04 6.68
C GLU A 107 20.90 4.27 5.39
N ARG A 108 22.22 4.06 5.43
CA ARG A 108 23.07 4.09 4.21
C ARG A 108 22.72 2.94 3.28
N GLY A 109 22.52 3.21 1.99
CA GLY A 109 22.03 2.22 1.03
C GLY A 109 20.64 1.68 1.37
N GLY A 110 19.85 2.47 2.09
CA GLY A 110 18.45 2.24 2.44
C GLY A 110 17.53 2.33 1.23
N TYR A 111 16.22 2.35 1.47
CA TYR A 111 15.25 2.54 0.41
C TYR A 111 15.17 3.99 -0.05
N ARG A 112 14.91 4.18 -1.35
CA ARG A 112 14.72 5.52 -1.91
C ARG A 112 13.45 6.14 -1.33
N GLU A 113 13.63 7.24 -0.61
CA GLU A 113 12.58 7.96 0.14
C GLU A 113 11.40 8.30 -0.77
N ALA A 114 11.65 8.98 -1.89
CA ALA A 114 10.62 9.35 -2.86
C ALA A 114 9.74 8.18 -3.36
N GLN A 115 10.27 6.96 -3.41
CA GLN A 115 9.47 5.79 -3.81
C GLN A 115 8.60 5.26 -2.67
N VAL A 116 9.09 5.36 -1.44
CA VAL A 116 8.34 5.00 -0.24
C VAL A 116 7.23 6.01 -0.03
N ASP A 117 7.55 7.30 -0.10
CA ASP A 117 6.60 8.40 0.09
C ASP A 117 5.45 8.35 -0.93
N ALA A 118 5.76 8.20 -2.22
CA ALA A 118 4.74 8.05 -3.25
C ALA A 118 3.82 6.84 -3.02
N LEU A 119 4.33 5.76 -2.44
CA LEU A 119 3.48 4.62 -2.06
C LEU A 119 2.56 4.99 -0.88
N LEU A 120 3.08 5.68 0.13
CA LEU A 120 2.28 6.09 1.29
C LEU A 120 1.19 7.09 0.90
N ASP A 121 1.48 8.02 -0.01
CA ASP A 121 0.49 8.94 -0.57
C ASP A 121 -0.62 8.16 -1.31
N SER A 122 -0.23 7.22 -2.17
CA SER A 122 -1.21 6.38 -2.89
C SER A 122 -2.06 5.53 -1.93
N VAL A 123 -1.47 5.06 -0.82
CA VAL A 123 -2.20 4.33 0.24
C VAL A 123 -3.24 5.23 0.90
N ILE A 124 -2.88 6.48 1.21
CA ILE A 124 -3.79 7.45 1.81
C ILE A 124 -4.98 7.69 0.87
N ASP A 125 -4.74 7.88 -0.41
CA ASP A 125 -5.78 8.10 -1.41
C ASP A 125 -6.76 6.92 -1.48
N VAL A 126 -6.24 5.69 -1.48
CA VAL A 126 -7.06 4.46 -1.43
C VAL A 126 -7.87 4.37 -0.13
N MET A 127 -7.26 4.65 1.02
CA MET A 127 -7.97 4.61 2.31
C MET A 127 -9.07 5.67 2.40
N LEU A 128 -8.90 6.82 1.75
CA LEU A 128 -9.91 7.88 1.68
C LEU A 128 -11.04 7.52 0.71
N ALA A 129 -10.76 6.79 -0.38
CA ALA A 129 -11.77 6.36 -1.33
C ALA A 129 -12.71 5.27 -0.76
N VAL A 130 -12.21 4.45 0.17
CA VAL A 130 -12.99 3.36 0.81
C VAL A 130 -13.86 3.85 1.99
N ARG A 131 -13.62 5.06 2.50
CA ARG A 131 -14.36 5.66 3.64
C ARG A 131 -15.49 6.55 3.16
#